data_AF-A0A0S7Y1W9-F1
#
_entry.id   AF-A0A0S7Y1W9-F1
#
_cell.length_a   1.000
_cell.length_b   1.000
_cell.length_c   1.000
_cell.angle_alpha   90.00
_cell.angle_beta   90.00
_cell.angle_gamma   90.00
#
_symmetry.space_group_name_H-M   'P 1'
#
loop_
_entity.id
_entity.type
_entity.pdbx_description
1 polymer ?
#
loop_
_entity_poly.entity_id
_entity_poly.type
_entity_poly.pdbx_seq_one_letter_code
_entity_poly.pdbx_strand_id
1 'polypeptide(L)'
;MKNIILLSILIAILAAFFASSNPDGLEKVAENLGFIDRGIERSSAMTDYSIPFIYQEGISTSIAGILGIFIILGLFWATALFLRKRAG
;
A
#
# COMPACT_ATOMS: atom_id res chain seq x y z
N MET A 1 8.44 15.40 -14.54
CA MET A 1 7.47 14.41 -13.98
C MET A 1 7.98 12.98 -14.04
N LYS A 2 8.53 12.49 -15.15
CA LYS A 2 9.12 11.13 -15.26
C LYS A 2 10.04 10.76 -14.08
N ASN A 3 10.96 11.66 -13.72
CA ASN A 3 11.93 11.41 -12.65
C ASN A 3 11.27 11.22 -11.27
N ILE A 4 10.15 11.91 -11.02
CA ILE A 4 9.41 11.80 -9.75
C ILE A 4 8.74 10.42 -9.67
N ILE A 5 8.10 9.97 -10.75
CA ILE A 5 7.45 8.65 -10.80
C ILE A 5 8.50 7.55 -10.61
N LEU A 6 9.66 7.69 -11.25
CA LEU A 6 10.75 6.72 -11.14
C LEU A 6 11.32 6.69 -9.71
N LEU A 7 11.44 7.85 -9.06
CA LEU A 7 11.83 7.96 -7.66
C LEU A 7 10.77 7.33 -6.73
N SER A 8 9.48 7.55 -6.97
CA SER A 8 8.38 6.95 -6.19
C SER A 8 8.40 5.43 -6.29
N ILE A 9 8.60 4.87 -7.48
CA ILE A 9 8.72 3.41 -7.68
C ILE A 9 9.95 2.87 -6.93
N LEU A 10 11.09 3.56 -7.03
CA LEU A 10 12.31 3.16 -6.33
C LEU A 10 12.09 3.13 -4.80
N ILE A 11 11.46 4.17 -4.26
CA ILE A 11 11.14 4.23 -2.82
C ILE A 11 10.17 3.11 -2.44
N ALA A 12 9.11 2.87 -3.21
CA ALA A 12 8.13 1.82 -2.91
C ALA A 12 8.77 0.42 -2.86
N ILE A 13 9.72 0.14 -3.76
CA ILE A 13 10.47 -1.13 -3.77
C ILE A 13 11.40 -1.20 -2.55
N LEU A 14 12.22 -0.18 -2.32
CA LEU A 14 13.25 -0.26 -1.28
C LEU A 14 12.64 -0.20 0.12
N ALA A 15 11.68 0.69 0.36
CA ALA A 15 11.10 0.90 1.68
C ALA A 15 10.47 -0.37 2.27
N ALA A 16 9.90 -1.24 1.43
CA ALA A 16 9.31 -2.50 1.87
C ALA A 16 10.32 -3.43 2.56
N PHE A 17 11.57 -3.47 2.11
CA PHE A 17 12.62 -4.31 2.72
C PHE A 17 13.19 -3.72 4.01
N PHE A 18 12.98 -2.43 4.25
CA PHE A 18 13.38 -1.73 5.47
C PHE A 18 12.21 -1.54 6.45
N ALA A 19 11.02 -2.05 6.12
CA ALA A 19 9.88 -2.03 7.02
C ALA A 19 10.19 -2.87 8.27
N SER A 20 9.84 -2.33 9.45
CA SER A 20 10.05 -3.03 10.71
C SER A 20 9.06 -4.19 10.85
N SER A 21 9.53 -5.33 11.31
CA SER A 21 8.70 -6.49 11.67
C SER A 21 8.10 -6.39 13.08
N ASN A 22 8.35 -5.30 13.82
CA ASN A 22 7.81 -5.11 15.15
C ASN A 22 6.34 -4.66 15.08
N PRO A 23 5.50 -5.04 16.05
CA PRO A 23 4.11 -4.60 16.10
C PRO A 23 4.05 -3.08 16.19
N ASP A 24 3.02 -2.51 15.56
CA ASP A 24 2.81 -1.07 15.64
C ASP A 24 2.39 -0.63 17.06
N GLY A 25 2.24 0.67 17.28
CA GLY A 25 1.89 1.18 18.61
C GLY A 25 0.53 0.71 19.13
N LEU A 26 -0.45 0.51 18.24
CA LEU A 26 -1.79 0.04 18.61
C LEU A 26 -1.76 -1.45 18.92
N GLU A 27 -1.10 -2.24 18.08
CA GLU A 27 -0.88 -3.68 18.30
C GLU A 27 -0.09 -3.90 19.58
N LYS A 28 0.99 -3.15 19.81
CA LYS A 28 1.81 -3.28 21.02
C LYS A 28 1.01 -2.99 22.29
N VAL A 29 0.16 -1.97 22.27
CA VAL A 29 -0.74 -1.66 23.39
C VAL A 29 -1.77 -2.77 23.58
N ALA A 30 -2.36 -3.27 22.50
CA ALA A 30 -3.35 -4.33 22.53
C ALA A 30 -2.78 -5.67 23.03
N GLU A 31 -1.56 -6.02 22.64
CA GLU A 31 -0.80 -7.15 23.18
C GLU A 31 -0.55 -6.97 24.68
N ASN A 32 -0.01 -5.83 25.09
CA ASN A 32 0.34 -5.56 26.50
C ASN A 32 -0.88 -5.59 27.43
N LEU A 33 -2.04 -5.18 26.93
CA LEU A 33 -3.31 -5.16 27.67
C LEU A 33 -4.15 -6.43 27.46
N GLY A 34 -3.70 -7.38 26.63
CA GLY A 34 -4.34 -8.69 26.44
C GLY A 34 -5.65 -8.66 25.65
N PHE A 35 -5.83 -7.71 24.73
CA PHE A 35 -7.03 -7.61 23.88
C PHE A 35 -6.77 -7.66 22.37
N ILE A 36 -5.56 -8.01 21.94
CA ILE A 36 -5.19 -8.09 20.51
C ILE A 36 -6.21 -8.92 19.70
N ASP A 37 -6.68 -10.05 20.25
CA ASP A 37 -7.64 -10.96 19.60
C ASP A 37 -9.06 -10.38 19.45
N ARG A 38 -9.34 -9.22 20.06
CA ARG A 38 -10.62 -8.50 19.89
C ARG A 38 -10.63 -7.60 18.67
N GLY A 39 -9.49 -7.43 17.99
CA GLY A 39 -9.39 -6.74 16.72
C GLY A 39 -10.25 -7.46 15.67
N ILE A 40 -11.11 -6.70 14.98
CA ILE A 40 -11.87 -7.23 13.85
C ILE A 40 -11.10 -6.86 12.60
N GLU A 41 -10.37 -7.81 12.02
CA GLU A 41 -9.83 -7.64 10.69
C GLU A 41 -10.98 -7.58 9.68
N ARG A 42 -10.97 -6.54 8.85
CA ARG A 42 -11.90 -6.45 7.72
C ARG A 42 -11.25 -7.04 6.48
N SER A 43 -12.06 -7.78 5.72
CA SER A 43 -11.71 -8.19 4.36
C SER A 43 -11.38 -6.95 3.52
N SER A 44 -10.10 -6.85 3.15
CA SER A 44 -9.58 -5.89 2.17
C SER A 44 -9.11 -6.64 0.93
N ALA A 45 -9.02 -5.95 -0.20
CA ALA A 45 -8.47 -6.52 -1.43
C ALA A 45 -7.00 -6.95 -1.27
N MET A 46 -6.26 -6.30 -0.36
CA MET A 46 -4.85 -6.56 -0.07
C MET A 46 -4.60 -6.38 1.43
N THR A 47 -5.13 -7.27 2.27
CA THR A 47 -4.86 -7.26 3.72
C THR A 47 -3.35 -7.37 3.95
N ASP A 48 -2.80 -6.50 4.80
CA ASP A 48 -1.36 -6.37 5.10
C ASP A 48 -0.45 -6.27 3.87
N TYR A 49 -0.97 -5.71 2.77
CA TYR A 49 -0.25 -5.63 1.49
C TYR A 49 0.20 -7.00 0.95
N SER A 50 -0.50 -8.06 1.36
CA SER A 50 -0.27 -9.43 0.93
C SER A 50 -0.84 -9.69 -0.47
N ILE A 51 -0.05 -10.31 -1.33
CA ILE A 51 -0.43 -10.74 -2.67
C ILE A 51 -0.54 -12.26 -2.66
N PRO A 52 -1.68 -12.84 -3.09
CA PRO A 52 -1.82 -14.28 -3.18
C PRO A 52 -0.69 -14.85 -4.05
N PHE A 53 -0.17 -16.01 -3.66
CA PHE A 53 0.96 -16.70 -4.31
C PHE A 53 2.36 -16.09 -4.09
N ILE A 54 2.50 -15.02 -3.30
CA ILE A 54 3.80 -14.44 -2.91
C ILE A 54 3.98 -14.54 -1.39
N TYR A 55 4.92 -15.39 -0.96
CA TYR A 55 5.16 -15.65 0.46
C TYR A 55 6.21 -14.73 1.11
N GLN A 56 7.03 -14.05 0.30
CA GLN A 56 8.03 -13.12 0.81
C GLN A 56 7.38 -11.75 1.04
N GLU A 57 7.21 -11.37 2.31
CA GLU A 57 6.56 -10.12 2.74
C GLU A 57 7.14 -8.89 2.00
N GLY A 58 8.47 -8.71 2.03
CA GLY A 58 9.11 -7.57 1.36
C GLY A 58 8.82 -7.47 -0.14
N ILE A 59 8.76 -8.63 -0.84
CA ILE A 59 8.40 -8.66 -2.27
C ILE A 59 6.92 -8.36 -2.46
N SER A 60 6.05 -8.95 -1.63
CA SER A 60 4.61 -8.73 -1.68
C SER A 60 4.26 -7.26 -1.47
N THR A 61 4.77 -6.65 -0.40
CA THR A 61 4.56 -5.25 -0.06
C THR A 61 5.12 -4.32 -1.13
N SER A 62 6.29 -4.64 -1.71
CA SER A 62 6.85 -3.87 -2.83
C SER A 62 5.91 -3.84 -4.04
N ILE A 63 5.41 -5.00 -4.47
CA ILE A 63 4.50 -5.10 -5.62
C ILE A 63 3.17 -4.41 -5.30
N ALA A 64 2.66 -4.55 -4.08
CA ALA A 64 1.45 -3.84 -3.64
C ALA A 64 1.64 -2.32 -3.72
N GLY A 65 2.79 -1.80 -3.31
CA GLY A 65 3.16 -0.39 -3.45
C GLY A 65 3.20 0.07 -4.91
N ILE A 66 3.82 -0.71 -5.80
CA ILE A 66 3.85 -0.42 -7.25
C ILE A 66 2.43 -0.38 -7.83
N LEU A 67 1.58 -1.35 -7.48
CA LEU A 67 0.18 -1.38 -7.91
C LEU A 67 -0.58 -0.13 -7.43
N GLY A 68 -0.38 0.28 -6.18
CA GLY A 68 -0.94 1.52 -5.63
C GLY A 68 -0.57 2.76 -6.45
N ILE A 69 0.70 2.88 -6.86
CA ILE A 69 1.16 3.99 -7.73
C ILE A 69 0.37 4.00 -9.05
N PHE A 70 0.23 2.84 -9.71
CA PHE A 70 -0.50 2.76 -10.98
C PHE A 70 -2.00 3.05 -10.81
N ILE A 71 -2.62 2.58 -9.73
CA ILE A 71 -4.04 2.85 -9.43
C ILE A 71 -4.26 4.36 -9.28
N ILE A 72 -3.43 5.05 -8.48
CA ILE A 72 -3.58 6.49 -8.26
C ILE A 72 -3.31 7.29 -9.53
N LEU A 73 -2.28 6.94 -10.32
CA LEU A 73 -2.01 7.58 -11.60
C LEU A 73 -3.16 7.40 -12.60
N GLY A 74 -3.72 6.19 -12.65
CA GLY A 74 -4.88 5.87 -13.49
C GLY A 74 -6.11 6.69 -13.09
N LEU A 75 -6.39 6.79 -11.78
CA LEU A 75 -7.52 7.56 -11.26
C LEU A 75 -7.36 9.06 -11.53
N PHE A 76 -6.14 9.59 -11.33
CA PHE A 76 -5.81 10.98 -11.66
C PHE A 76 -6.03 11.27 -13.15
N TRP A 77 -5.54 10.39 -14.04
CA TRP A 77 -5.72 10.58 -15.48
C TRP A 77 -7.19 10.47 -15.90
N ALA A 78 -7.93 9.50 -15.37
CA ALA A 78 -9.35 9.31 -15.65
C ALA A 78 -10.18 10.53 -15.22
N THR A 79 -9.93 11.07 -14.02
CA THR A 79 -10.60 12.29 -13.54
C THR A 79 -10.24 13.50 -14.39
N ALA A 80 -8.97 13.68 -14.75
CA ALA A 80 -8.54 14.76 -15.63
C ALA A 80 -9.22 14.69 -17.02
N LEU A 81 -9.33 13.50 -17.62
CA LEU A 81 -10.03 13.30 -18.89
C LEU A 81 -11.52 13.60 -18.78
N PHE A 82 -12.16 13.16 -17.71
CA PHE A 82 -13.59 13.39 -17.48
C PHE A 82 -13.90 14.88 -17.33
N LEU A 83 -13.04 15.62 -16.60
CA LEU A 83 -13.16 17.07 -16.45
C LEU A 83 -12.91 17.81 -17.77
N ARG A 84 -11.92 17.39 -18.56
CA ARG A 84 -11.65 17.98 -19.88
C ARG A 84 -12.83 17.83 -20.84
N LYS A 85 -13.54 16.70 -20.81
CA LYS A 85 -14.74 16.46 -21.62
C LYS A 85 -15.95 17.32 -21.25
N ARG A 86 -15.98 17.92 -20.05
CA ARG A 86 -17.07 18.83 -19.62
C ARG A 86 -16.77 20.31 -19.91
N ALA A 87 -15.50 20.65 -20.13
CA ALA A 87 -15.04 22.01 -20.34
C ALA A 87 -14.97 22.42 -21.82
N GLY A 88 -15.25 21.50 -22.74
CA GLY A 88 -15.46 21.76 -24.17
C GLY A 88 -16.85 21.31 -24.57
#